data_AF-A0A9D7X4Z3-F1
#
_entry.id   AF-A0A9D7X4Z3-F1
#
_cell.length_a   1.000
_cell.length_b   1.000
_cell.length_c   1.000
_cell.angle_alpha   90.00
_cell.angle_beta   90.00
_cell.angle_gamma   90.00
#
_symmetry.space_group_name_H-M   'P 1'
#
loop_
_entity.id
_entity.type
_entity.pdbx_description
1 polymer ?
#
loop_
_entity_poly.entity_id
_entity_poly.type
_entity_poly.pdbx_seq_one_letter_code
_entity_poly.pdbx_strand_id
1 'polypeptide(L)' 'MPRSKKLGWKKNLVSPEEALTKIRPGMTIFIGTGPAAPLTLMKTLLKSDGNNVRDLEFVQLAIQGNVILSVKDLHIQNY' A
#
# COMPACT_ATOMS: atom_id res chain seq x y z
N MET A 1 -17.25 1.17 25.53
CA MET A 1 -16.62 1.33 24.20
C MET A 1 -17.68 1.08 23.14
N PRO A 2 -17.97 2.03 22.23
CA PRO A 2 -18.98 1.80 21.22
C PRO A 2 -18.44 0.79 20.20
N ARG A 3 -19.22 -0.28 19.97
CA ARG A 3 -18.93 -1.35 19.02
C ARG A 3 -18.74 -0.73 17.63
N SER A 4 -17.58 -0.96 17.04
CA SER A 4 -17.26 -0.60 15.66
C SER A 4 -18.44 -0.94 14.75
N LYS A 5 -19.08 0.08 14.15
CA LYS A 5 -19.96 -0.09 13.00
C LYS A 5 -19.20 -1.00 12.05
N LYS A 6 -19.71 -2.21 11.75
CA LYS A 6 -19.16 -3.09 10.71
C LYS A 6 -19.10 -2.25 9.43
N LEU A 7 -17.94 -1.65 9.18
CA LEU A 7 -17.74 -0.74 8.06
C LEU A 7 -17.99 -1.59 6.82
N GLY A 8 -18.89 -1.16 5.95
CA GLY A 8 -19.19 -1.85 4.69
C GLY A 8 -18.03 -1.77 3.69
N TRP A 9 -16.77 -1.87 4.12
CA TRP A 9 -15.56 -1.72 3.32
C TRP A 9 -15.52 -2.68 2.14
N LYS A 10 -16.16 -3.85 2.26
CA LYS A 10 -16.27 -4.84 1.18
C LYS A 10 -16.92 -4.25 -0.07
N LYS A 11 -17.78 -3.23 0.06
CA LYS A 11 -18.40 -2.53 -1.09
C LYS A 11 -17.43 -1.58 -1.81
N ASN A 12 -16.29 -1.28 -1.19
CA ASN A 12 -15.24 -0.43 -1.74
C ASN A 12 -14.10 -1.26 -2.35
N LEU A 13 -14.23 -2.59 -2.38
CA LEU A 13 -13.30 -3.46 -3.09
C LEU A 13 -13.41 -3.18 -4.58
N VAL A 14 -12.27 -2.98 -5.21
CA VAL A 14 -12.13 -2.68 -6.63
C VAL A 14 -10.97 -3.50 -7.19
N SER A 15 -10.92 -3.67 -8.52
CA SER A 15 -9.75 -4.30 -9.15
C SER A 15 -8.53 -3.37 -9.06
N PRO A 16 -7.30 -3.90 -9.17
CA PRO A 16 -6.10 -3.08 -9.23
C PRO A 16 -6.13 -2.06 -10.37
N GLU A 17 -6.65 -2.44 -11.53
CA GLU A 17 -6.75 -1.60 -12.73
C GLU A 17 -7.74 -0.44 -12.50
N GLU A 18 -8.88 -0.73 -11.87
CA GLU A 18 -9.85 0.29 -11.49
C GLU A 18 -9.26 1.26 -10.46
N ALA A 19 -8.48 0.76 -9.50
CA ALA A 19 -7.78 1.61 -8.54
C ALA A 19 -6.77 2.55 -9.24
N LEU A 20 -6.05 2.08 -10.25
CA LEU A 20 -5.09 2.89 -11.01
C LEU A 20 -5.75 4.02 -11.81
N THR A 21 -7.02 3.89 -12.20
CA THR A 21 -7.75 4.96 -12.92
C THR A 21 -7.91 6.23 -12.07
N LYS A 22 -7.77 6.11 -10.74
CA LYS A 22 -7.85 7.22 -9.80
C LYS A 22 -6.53 7.98 -9.69
N ILE A 23 -5.43 7.39 -10.14
CA ILE A 23 -4.10 7.99 -10.16
C ILE A 23 -3.95 8.78 -11.46
N ARG A 24 -3.60 10.06 -11.33
CA ARG A 24 -3.46 11.01 -12.44
C ARG A 24 -2.04 11.59 -12.45
N PRO A 25 -1.53 12.02 -13.62
CA PRO A 25 -0.29 12.77 -13.71
C PRO A 25 -0.24 13.97 -12.76
N GLY A 26 0.93 14.25 -12.20
CA GLY A 26 1.21 15.35 -11.29
C GLY A 26 0.80 15.10 -9.83
N MET A 27 0.38 13.88 -9.48
CA MET A 27 0.01 13.55 -8.10
C MET A 27 1.23 13.18 -7.27
N THR A 28 1.31 13.76 -6.07
CA THR A 28 2.16 13.28 -4.98
C THR A 28 1.36 12.32 -4.10
N ILE A 29 1.79 11.07 -4.03
CA ILE A 29 1.07 9.99 -3.34
C ILE A 29 1.90 9.50 -2.16
N PHE A 30 1.30 9.57 -0.96
CA PHE A 30 1.85 8.93 0.22
C PHE A 30 1.58 7.42 0.17
N ILE A 31 2.63 6.62 0.33
CA ILE A 31 2.53 5.16 0.33
C ILE A 31 3.06 4.58 1.64
N GLY A 32 2.32 3.63 2.20
CA GLY A 32 2.75 2.87 3.37
C GLY A 32 4.06 2.10 3.12
N THR A 33 4.79 1.82 4.19
CA THR A 33 6.06 1.07 4.14
C THR A 33 5.95 -0.26 4.90
N GLY A 34 6.85 -1.19 4.60
CA GLY A 34 6.90 -2.50 5.25
C GLY A 34 5.61 -3.34 5.06
N PRO A 35 4.97 -3.86 6.14
CA PRO A 35 3.76 -4.70 6.04
C PRO A 35 2.54 -3.96 5.48
N ALA A 36 2.56 -2.63 5.53
CA ALA A 36 1.51 -1.78 4.99
C ALA A 36 1.77 -1.37 3.53
N ALA A 37 2.89 -1.80 2.92
CA ALA A 37 3.18 -1.49 1.54
C ALA A 37 2.15 -2.14 0.60
N PRO A 38 1.49 -1.38 -0.29
CA PRO A 38 0.46 -1.90 -1.19
C PRO A 38 1.09 -2.59 -2.41
N LEU A 39 1.72 -3.75 -2.19
CA LEU A 39 2.51 -4.47 -3.20
C LEU A 39 1.73 -4.75 -4.49
N THR A 40 0.44 -5.09 -4.40
CA THR A 40 -0.41 -5.35 -5.57
C THR A 40 -0.57 -4.09 -6.41
N LEU A 41 -0.88 -2.95 -5.79
CA LEU A 41 -1.04 -1.67 -6.48
C LEU A 41 0.28 -1.25 -7.15
N MET A 42 1.41 -1.37 -6.44
CA MET A 42 2.74 -1.02 -6.95
C MET A 42 3.11 -1.87 -8.17
N LYS A 43 2.88 -3.19 -8.11
CA LYS A 43 3.18 -4.08 -9.24
C LYS A 43 2.31 -3.78 -10.45
N THR A 44 1.02 -3.52 -10.26
CA THR A 44 0.13 -3.16 -11.36
C THR A 44 0.52 -1.82 -11.96
N LEU A 45 0.91 -0.84 -11.12
CA LEU A 45 1.41 0.45 -11.58
C LEU A 45 2.67 0.32 -12.42
N LEU A 46 3.68 -0.41 -11.94
CA LEU A 46 4.96 -0.61 -12.66
C LEU A 46 4.81 -1.39 -13.97
N LYS A 47 3.76 -2.21 -14.10
CA LYS A 47 3.41 -2.91 -15.34
C LYS A 47 2.51 -2.09 -16.27
N SER A 48 1.93 -1.01 -15.76
CA SER A 48 1.03 -0.16 -16.52
C SER A 48 1.85 0.74 -17.43
N ASP A 49 1.68 0.60 -18.73
CA ASP A 49 2.34 1.42 -19.76
C ASP A 49 1.57 2.73 -20.04
N GLY A 50 0.68 3.13 -19.12
CA GLY A 50 -0.21 4.27 -19.29
C GLY A 50 0.50 5.61 -19.09
N ASN A 51 0.10 6.63 -19.87
CA ASN A 51 0.59 8.01 -19.73
C ASN A 51 0.34 8.60 -18.32
N ASN A 52 -0.58 8.02 -17.55
CA ASN A 52 -0.91 8.39 -16.18
C ASN A 52 0.18 8.05 -15.14
N VAL A 53 1.21 7.30 -15.53
CA VAL A 53 2.28 6.82 -14.62
C VAL A 53 3.59 7.60 -14.78
N ARG A 54 3.70 8.45 -15.81
CA ARG A 54 4.96 9.13 -16.19
C ARG A 54 5.33 10.32 -15.30
N ASP A 55 4.35 10.90 -14.62
CA ASP A 55 4.51 12.08 -13.78
C ASP A 55 3.84 11.79 -12.43
N LEU A 56 4.55 11.06 -11.57
CA LEU A 56 4.09 10.67 -10.24
C LEU A 56 5.24 10.77 -9.25
N GLU A 57 4.93 11.30 -8.06
CA GLU A 57 5.85 11.32 -6.94
C GLU A 57 5.35 10.40 -5.83
N PHE A 58 6.22 9.49 -5.37
CA PHE A 58 5.92 8.64 -4.22
C PHE A 58 6.68 9.12 -2.99
N VAL A 59 5.92 9.40 -1.92
CA VAL A 59 6.47 9.75 -0.62
C VAL A 59 6.24 8.58 0.33
N GLN A 60 7.33 8.07 0.88
CA GLN A 60 7.31 6.98 1.86
C GLN A 60 8.07 7.40 3.11
N LEU A 61 7.47 7.17 4.28
CA LEU A 61 8.20 7.31 5.54
C LEU A 61 9.06 6.06 5.75
N ALA A 62 10.37 6.20 5.52
CA ALA A 62 11.33 5.20 5.92
C ALA A 62 11.45 5.20 7.44
N ILE A 63 11.23 4.05 8.07
CA ILE A 63 11.53 3.87 9.49
C ILE A 63 13.03 3.56 9.59
N GLN A 64 13.81 4.49 10.15
CA GLN A 64 15.23 4.25 10.44
C GLN A 64 15.34 3.56 11.82
N GLY A 65 15.35 2.23 11.81
CA GLY A 65 15.44 1.34 12.97
C GLY A 65 15.28 -0.13 12.55
N ASN A 66 15.67 -1.09 13.39
CA ASN A 66 15.52 -2.53 13.10
C ASN A 66 14.03 -2.92 13.03
N VAL A 67 13.39 -2.68 11.89
CA VAL A 67 12.03 -3.14 11.63
C VAL A 67 12.12 -4.61 11.28
N ILE A 68 11.78 -5.47 12.24
CA ILE A 68 11.67 -6.91 12.02
C ILE A 68 10.43 -7.15 11.14
N LEU A 69 10.66 -7.37 9.84
CA LEU A 69 9.62 -7.60 8.82
C LEU A 69 9.62 -9.04 8.30
N SER A 70 9.85 -10.00 9.19
CA SER A 70 9.74 -11.41 8.87
C SER A 70 8.85 -12.10 9.90
N VAL A 71 7.83 -12.80 9.43
CA VAL A 71 6.99 -13.65 10.28
C VAL A 71 7.83 -14.75 10.96
N LYS A 72 8.98 -15.14 10.38
CA LYS A 72 9.94 -16.07 11.01
C LYS A 72 10.60 -15.48 12.26
N ASP A 73 10.84 -14.17 12.27
CA ASP A 73 11.59 -13.52 13.36
C ASP A 73 10.69 -13.20 14.56
N LEU A 74 9.36 -13.24 14.39
CA LEU A 74 8.38 -13.14 15.47
C LEU A 74 8.34 -14.38 16.39
N HIS A 75 9.01 -15.47 16.03
CA HIS A 75 9.09 -16.69 16.85
C HIS A 75 10.30 -16.75 17.79
N ILE A 76 11.20 -15.77 17.80
CA ILE A 76 12.49 -15.85 18.53
C ILE A 76 12.42 -15.22 19.94
N GLN A 77 11.28 -15.25 20.64
CA GLN A 77 11.21 -14.76 22.03
C GLN A 77 10.56 -15.74 23.02
N ASN A 78 10.41 -17.02 22.67
CA ASN A 78 10.05 -18.05 23.63
C ASN A 78 10.88 -19.32 23.39
N TYR A 79 12.15 -19.30 23.82
CA TYR A 79 12.85 -20.49 24.31
C TYR A 79 14.04 -20.07 25.18
#